data_AF-A0A950D2Z5-F1
#
_entry.id   AF-A0A950D2Z5-F1
#
_cell.length_a   1.000
_cell.length_b   1.000
_cell.length_c   1.000
_cell.angle_alpha   90.00
_cell.angle_beta   90.00
_cell.angle_gamma   90.00
#
_symmetry.space_group_name_H-M   'P 1'
#
loop_
_entity.id
_entity.type
_entity.pdbx_description
1 polymer ?
#
loop_
_entity_poly.entity_id
_entity_poly.type
_entity_poly.pdbx_seq_one_letter_code
_entity_poly.pdbx_strand_id
1 'polypeptide(L)'
;MSYMADVEQITFLLFLKMADEQAMPPDNRKAIVPAGYDWPSLLDKTGDDLVDHYRHILDHLSNQPGMLHSIFQRARADIQKLVTLRRLISFCNWCLAVGRLSTNPFEGVPKANEAADAAGR
;
A
#
# COMPACT_ATOMS: atom_id res chain seq x y z
N MET A 1 5.13 12.66 15.12
CA MET A 1 5.02 11.24 14.76
C MET A 1 5.94 10.44 15.65
N SER A 2 5.48 9.29 16.11
CA SER A 2 6.32 8.31 16.77
C SER A 2 6.97 7.41 15.71
N TYR A 3 8.09 6.77 16.04
CA TYR A 3 8.75 5.78 15.16
C TYR A 3 7.77 4.70 14.68
N MET A 4 6.88 4.23 15.55
CA MET A 4 5.86 3.23 15.21
C MET A 4 4.87 3.74 14.15
N ALA A 5 4.45 5.01 14.25
CA ALA A 5 3.59 5.61 13.23
C ALA A 5 4.34 5.73 11.90
N ASP A 6 5.60 6.14 11.89
CA ASP A 6 6.40 6.23 10.66
C ASP A 6 6.56 4.86 9.97
N VAL A 7 6.81 3.80 10.75
CA VAL A 7 6.90 2.42 10.23
C VAL A 7 5.57 1.96 9.62
N GLU A 8 4.45 2.28 10.27
CA GLU A 8 3.12 1.92 9.77
C GLU A 8 2.84 2.59 8.42
N GLN A 9 3.13 3.89 8.29
CA GLN A 9 2.94 4.61 7.03
C GLN A 9 3.85 4.10 5.90
N ILE A 10 5.11 3.80 6.23
CA ILE A 10 6.04 3.16 5.27
C ILE A 10 5.45 1.84 4.79
N THR A 11 4.88 1.03 5.69
CA THR A 11 4.28 -0.26 5.33
C THR A 11 3.16 -0.10 4.31
N PHE A 12 2.26 0.86 4.51
CA PHE A 12 1.17 1.13 3.56
C PHE A 12 1.67 1.64 2.21
N LEU A 13 2.61 2.58 2.21
CA LEU A 13 3.20 3.10 0.97
C LEU A 13 3.97 2.02 0.21
N LEU A 14 4.68 1.14 0.91
CA LEU A 14 5.36 0.01 0.29
C LEU A 14 4.37 -0.97 -0.31
N PHE A 15 3.27 -1.32 0.38
CA PHE A 15 2.22 -2.14 -0.21
C PHE A 15 1.74 -1.54 -1.52
N LEU A 16 1.41 -0.25 -1.51
CA LEU A 16 0.91 0.46 -2.68
C LEU A 16 1.92 0.44 -3.84
N LYS A 17 3.20 0.71 -3.55
CA LYS A 17 4.26 0.69 -4.57
C LYS A 17 4.47 -0.71 -5.14
N MET A 18 4.43 -1.74 -4.30
CA MET A 18 4.63 -3.11 -4.75
C MET A 18 3.46 -3.63 -5.58
N ALA A 19 2.22 -3.25 -5.25
CA ALA A 19 1.06 -3.58 -6.05
C ALA A 19 1.15 -2.96 -7.46
N ASP A 20 1.69 -1.73 -7.56
CA ASP A 20 1.99 -1.04 -8.82
C ASP A 20 3.06 -1.77 -9.64
N GLU A 21 4.20 -2.11 -9.04
CA GLU A 21 5.27 -2.86 -9.73
C GLU A 21 4.80 -4.22 -10.25
N GLN A 22 3.99 -4.95 -9.47
CA GLN A 22 3.46 -6.25 -9.88
C GLN A 22 2.48 -6.15 -11.07
N ALA A 23 1.79 -5.02 -11.20
CA ALA A 23 0.89 -4.78 -12.33
C ALA A 23 1.65 -4.37 -13.60
N MET A 24 2.92 -3.97 -13.48
CA MET A 24 3.79 -3.58 -14.57
C MET A 24 4.62 -4.75 -15.14
N PRO A 25 5.19 -4.60 -16.35
CA PRO A 25 6.15 -5.57 -16.88
C PRO A 25 7.36 -5.73 -15.95
N PRO A 26 7.88 -6.97 -15.77
CA PRO A 26 7.56 -8.20 -16.49
C PRO A 26 6.39 -9.03 -15.92
N ASP A 27 5.92 -8.70 -14.72
CA ASP A 27 4.98 -9.56 -13.97
C ASP A 27 3.55 -9.50 -14.50
N ASN A 28 3.11 -8.34 -15.01
CA ASN A 28 1.78 -8.12 -15.63
C ASN A 28 0.61 -8.74 -14.84
N ARG A 29 0.69 -8.74 -13.51
CA ARG A 29 -0.37 -9.30 -12.66
C ARG A 29 -1.61 -8.42 -12.72
N LYS A 30 -2.76 -9.03 -12.41
CA LYS A 30 -4.01 -8.28 -12.27
C LYS A 30 -3.84 -7.22 -11.18
N ALA A 31 -4.17 -5.97 -11.51
CA ALA A 31 -4.15 -4.86 -10.55
C ALA A 31 -5.03 -5.20 -9.34
N ILE A 32 -4.41 -5.24 -8.16
CA ILE A 32 -5.09 -5.51 -6.89
C ILE A 32 -5.71 -4.22 -6.35
N VAL A 33 -5.06 -3.09 -6.59
CA VAL A 33 -5.51 -1.76 -6.17
C VAL A 33 -6.38 -1.14 -7.28
N PRO A 34 -7.58 -0.60 -6.95
CA PRO A 34 -8.42 0.09 -7.92
C PRO A 34 -7.75 1.35 -8.49
N ALA A 35 -8.01 1.62 -9.78
CA ALA A 35 -7.54 2.84 -10.44
C ALA A 35 -8.03 4.10 -9.72
N GLY A 36 -7.18 5.12 -9.65
CA GLY A 36 -7.45 6.36 -8.92
C GLY A 36 -7.14 6.30 -7.42
N TYR A 37 -6.78 5.12 -6.90
CA TYR A 37 -6.26 4.92 -5.55
C TYR A 37 -4.92 4.17 -5.54
N ASP A 38 -4.29 4.07 -6.72
CA ASP A 38 -3.03 3.38 -6.99
C ASP A 38 -1.82 4.31 -6.83
N TRP A 39 -0.61 3.75 -6.92
CA TRP A 39 0.63 4.50 -6.81
C TRP A 39 0.75 5.66 -7.83
N PRO A 40 0.40 5.48 -9.12
CA PRO A 40 0.41 6.58 -10.08
C PRO A 40 -0.54 7.71 -9.70
N SER A 41 -1.76 7.40 -9.21
CA SER A 41 -2.70 8.42 -8.75
C SER A 41 -2.17 9.25 -7.58
N LEU A 42 -1.37 8.64 -6.70
CA LEU A 42 -0.70 9.35 -5.61
C LEU A 42 0.36 10.31 -6.14
N LEU A 43 1.20 9.87 -7.09
CA LEU A 43 2.27 10.70 -7.65
C LEU A 43 1.75 11.86 -8.52
N ASP A 44 0.53 11.75 -9.05
CA ASP A 44 -0.14 12.83 -9.79
C ASP A 44 -0.51 14.05 -8.92
N LYS A 45 -0.55 13.88 -7.59
CA LYS A 45 -0.91 14.94 -6.65
C LYS A 45 0.29 15.67 -6.08
N THR A 46 0.09 16.94 -5.75
CA THR A 46 1.12 17.80 -5.15
C THR A 46 0.54 18.68 -4.05
N GLY A 47 1.39 19.35 -3.26
CA GLY A 47 0.91 20.25 -2.21
C GLY A 47 0.05 19.52 -1.17
N ASP A 48 -0.98 20.20 -0.68
CA ASP A 48 -1.92 19.65 0.28
C ASP A 48 -2.78 18.52 -0.33
N ASP A 49 -3.10 18.61 -1.63
CA ASP A 49 -3.84 17.58 -2.36
C ASP A 49 -3.15 16.22 -2.29
N LEU A 50 -1.81 16.17 -2.23
CA LEU A 50 -1.07 14.93 -2.06
C LEU A 50 -1.37 14.26 -0.71
N VAL A 51 -1.41 15.07 0.36
CA VAL A 51 -1.66 14.58 1.70
C VAL A 51 -3.12 14.12 1.81
N ASP A 52 -4.05 14.90 1.28
CA ASP A 52 -5.47 14.55 1.29
C ASP A 52 -5.77 13.32 0.43
N HIS A 53 -5.16 13.20 -0.75
CA HIS A 53 -5.32 12.01 -1.58
C HIS A 53 -4.76 10.76 -0.91
N TYR A 54 -3.62 10.86 -0.22
CA TYR A 54 -3.10 9.75 0.57
C TYR A 54 -4.08 9.31 1.66
N ARG A 55 -4.78 10.25 2.34
CA ARG A 55 -5.84 9.92 3.30
C ARG A 55 -6.99 9.17 2.62
N HIS A 56 -7.45 9.66 1.47
CA HIS A 56 -8.52 9.03 0.71
C HIS A 56 -8.14 7.63 0.21
N ILE A 57 -6.89 7.41 -0.18
CA ILE A 57 -6.39 6.06 -0.52
C ILE A 57 -6.53 5.13 0.67
N LEU A 58 -6.00 5.51 1.84
CA LEU A 58 -6.07 4.64 3.03
C LEU A 58 -7.52 4.33 3.42
N ASP A 59 -8.39 5.34 3.42
CA ASP A 59 -9.82 5.16 3.73
C ASP A 59 -10.50 4.24 2.72
N HIS A 60 -10.33 4.50 1.42
CA HIS A 60 -10.97 3.71 0.38
C HIS A 60 -10.51 2.25 0.40
N LEU A 61 -9.20 2.00 0.54
CA LEU A 61 -8.65 0.65 0.63
C LEU A 61 -9.07 -0.07 1.91
N SER A 62 -9.26 0.67 3.02
CA SER A 62 -9.81 0.10 4.25
C SER A 62 -11.25 -0.39 4.07
N ASN A 63 -12.01 0.22 3.15
CA ASN A 63 -13.40 -0.12 2.85
C ASN A 63 -13.55 -1.15 1.70
N GLN A 64 -12.46 -1.55 1.03
CA GLN A 64 -12.50 -2.61 0.03
C GLN A 64 -12.62 -3.98 0.68
N PRO A 65 -13.32 -4.96 0.08
CA PRO A 65 -13.42 -6.31 0.63
C PRO A 65 -12.09 -7.11 0.50
N GLY A 66 -11.99 -8.20 1.26
CA GLY A 66 -10.92 -9.19 1.12
C GLY A 66 -9.57 -8.72 1.70
N MET A 67 -8.48 -8.98 0.95
CA MET A 67 -7.11 -8.72 1.43
C MET A 67 -6.87 -7.23 1.74
N LEU A 68 -7.42 -6.32 0.93
CA LEU A 68 -7.26 -4.89 1.14
C LEU A 68 -7.89 -4.44 2.47
N HIS A 69 -9.10 -4.91 2.78
CA HIS A 69 -9.71 -4.69 4.10
C HIS A 69 -8.74 -5.10 5.20
N SER A 70 -8.25 -6.33 5.15
CA SER A 70 -7.46 -6.92 6.22
C SER A 70 -6.18 -6.13 6.52
N ILE A 71 -5.58 -5.53 5.50
CA ILE A 71 -4.34 -4.73 5.60
C ILE A 71 -4.64 -3.30 6.05
N PHE A 72 -5.67 -2.67 5.49
CA PHE A 72 -5.90 -1.23 5.67
C PHE A 72 -7.01 -0.88 6.69
N GLN A 73 -7.78 -1.84 7.20
CA GLN A 73 -8.90 -1.60 8.15
C GLN A 73 -8.54 -0.80 9.41
N ARG A 74 -7.27 -0.84 9.83
CA ARG A 74 -6.76 -0.09 10.99
C ARG A 74 -5.83 1.05 10.61
N ALA A 75 -5.62 1.28 9.32
CA ALA A 75 -4.76 2.33 8.82
C ALA A 75 -5.29 3.68 9.29
N ARG A 76 -4.46 4.41 10.02
CA ARG A 76 -4.71 5.81 10.33
C ARG A 76 -3.81 6.66 9.48
N ALA A 77 -4.38 7.61 8.76
CA ALA A 77 -3.59 8.57 8.01
C ALA A 77 -3.01 9.63 8.95
N ASP A 78 -2.03 9.25 9.76
CA ASP A 78 -1.38 10.11 10.76
C ASP A 78 -0.32 11.04 10.12
N ILE A 79 -0.29 11.11 8.79
CA ILE A 79 0.55 12.04 8.05
C ILE A 79 -0.11 13.40 7.92
N GLN A 80 0.43 14.38 8.64
CA GLN A 80 -0.01 15.77 8.55
C GLN A 80 0.94 16.67 7.75
N LYS A 81 2.20 16.26 7.56
CA LYS A 81 3.23 17.10 6.91
C LYS A 81 3.58 16.58 5.52
N LEU A 82 3.37 17.42 4.51
CA LEU A 82 3.76 17.15 3.12
C LEU A 82 5.22 16.71 2.96
N VAL A 83 6.14 17.38 3.66
CA VAL A 83 7.57 17.07 3.58
C VAL A 83 7.86 15.63 4.05
N THR A 84 7.17 15.17 5.09
CA THR A 84 7.30 13.80 5.58
C THR A 84 6.79 12.82 4.52
N LEU A 85 5.59 13.04 3.99
CA LEU A 85 5.01 12.18 2.96
C LEU A 85 5.94 12.02 1.75
N ARG A 86 6.48 13.12 1.24
CA ARG A 86 7.43 13.11 0.11
C ARG A 86 8.70 12.32 0.41
N ARG A 87 9.22 12.42 1.63
CA ARG A 87 10.40 11.63 2.05
C ARG A 87 10.09 10.14 2.06
N LEU A 88 8.92 9.75 2.58
CA LEU A 88 8.51 8.34 2.59
C LEU A 88 8.27 7.79 1.19
N ILE A 89 7.62 8.55 0.31
CA ILE A 89 7.44 8.20 -1.11
C ILE A 89 8.81 8.00 -1.78
N SER A 90 9.73 8.92 -1.57
CA SER A 90 11.09 8.83 -2.12
C SER A 90 11.83 7.60 -1.60
N PHE A 91 11.69 7.28 -0.31
CA PHE A 91 12.25 6.07 0.29
C PHE A 91 11.67 4.79 -0.32
N CYS A 92 10.35 4.72 -0.53
CA CYS A 92 9.71 3.56 -1.16
C CYS A 92 10.21 3.33 -2.60
N ASN A 93 10.30 4.41 -3.39
CA ASN A 93 10.88 4.35 -4.73
C ASN A 93 12.33 3.86 -4.70
N TRP A 94 13.14 4.36 -3.76
CA TRP A 94 14.52 3.92 -3.60
C TRP A 94 14.62 2.42 -3.25
N CYS A 95 13.82 1.94 -2.28
CA CYS A 95 13.81 0.53 -1.87
C CYS A 95 13.56 -0.43 -3.04
N LEU A 96 12.59 -0.12 -3.91
CA LEU A 96 12.32 -0.94 -5.08
C LEU A 96 13.42 -0.83 -6.14
N ALA A 97 13.92 0.39 -6.41
CA ALA A 97 15.01 0.59 -7.36
C ALA A 97 16.30 -0.16 -6.99
N VAL A 98 16.61 -0.32 -5.70
CA VAL A 98 17.77 -1.10 -5.22
C VAL A 98 17.46 -2.59 -5.03
N GLY A 99 16.28 -3.06 -5.43
CA GLY A 99 15.87 -4.47 -5.32
C GLY A 99 15.69 -4.97 -3.89
N ARG A 100 15.57 -4.07 -2.89
CA ARG A 100 15.38 -4.43 -1.47
C ARG A 100 14.03 -5.09 -1.19
N LEU A 101 13.11 -5.05 -2.15
CA LEU A 101 11.77 -5.63 -2.09
C LEU A 101 11.49 -6.54 -3.30
N SER A 102 12.55 -7.03 -3.96
CA SER A 102 12.45 -7.89 -5.14
C SER A 102 11.82 -9.27 -4.84
N THR A 103 11.72 -9.64 -3.56
CA THR A 103 10.88 -10.74 -3.08
C THR A 103 9.56 -10.18 -2.55
N ASN A 104 8.45 -10.84 -2.90
CA ASN A 104 7.11 -10.44 -2.48
C ASN A 104 7.01 -10.51 -0.93
N PRO A 105 6.89 -9.39 -0.19
CA PRO A 105 6.82 -9.41 1.27
C PRO A 105 5.52 -10.04 1.78
N PHE A 106 4.53 -10.20 0.90
CA PHE A 106 3.27 -10.88 1.21
C PHE A 106 3.32 -12.39 0.97
N GLU A 107 4.42 -12.93 0.44
CA GLU A 107 4.59 -14.38 0.26
C GLU A 107 4.67 -15.12 1.60
N GLY A 108 4.99 -14.41 2.69
CA GLY A 108 4.89 -14.89 4.06
C GLY A 108 3.61 -14.49 4.81
N VAL A 109 2.70 -13.73 4.20
CA VAL A 109 1.39 -13.46 4.81
C VAL A 109 0.57 -14.74 4.69
N PRO A 110 0.18 -15.38 5.81
CA PRO A 110 -0.64 -16.58 5.77
C PRO A 110 -1.88 -16.28 4.92
N LYS A 111 -2.20 -17.16 3.97
CA LYS A 111 -3.52 -17.18 3.32
C LYS A 111 -4.57 -17.52 4.37
N ALA A 112 -4.92 -16.55 5.21
CA ALA A 112 -5.99 -16.66 6.17
C ALA A 112 -7.32 -16.50 5.43
N ASN A 113 -7.72 -17.53 4.68
CA ASN A 113 -9.08 -17.89 4.24
C ASN A 113 -9.12 -18.82 3.00
N GLU A 114 -8.39 -19.94 2.97
CA GLU A 114 -8.71 -21.05 2.04
C GLU A 114 -8.98 -22.39 2.77
N ALA A 115 -9.05 -22.41 4.11
CA ALA A 115 -9.25 -23.64 4.89
C ALA A 115 -10.49 -23.64 5.81
N ALA A 116 -11.34 -22.62 5.76
CA ALA A 116 -12.55 -22.56 6.59
C ALA A 116 -13.85 -22.98 5.88
N ASP A 117 -13.82 -23.21 4.56
CA ASP A 117 -15.02 -23.58 3.77
C ASP A 117 -14.90 -24.94 3.06
N ALA A 118 -13.87 -25.73 3.41
CA ALA A 118 -13.67 -27.10 2.89
C ALA A 118 -13.80 -28.20 3.96
N ALA A 119 -13.99 -27.83 5.23
CA ALA A 119 -14.15 -28.78 6.34
C ALA A 119 -15.61 -28.91 6.83
N GLY A 120 -16.56 -28.47 6.00
CA GLY A 120 -17.99 -28.68 6.17
C GLY A 120 -18.55 -29.61 5.09
N ARG A 121 -18.07 -30.86 5.04
CA ARG A 121 -18.76 -31.99 4.40
C ARG A 121 -18.26 -33.31 4.95
#